data_AF-F3NIG5-F1
#
_entry.id   AF-F3NIG5-F1
#
_cell.length_a   1.000
_cell.length_b   1.000
_cell.length_c   1.000
_cell.angle_alpha   90.00
_cell.angle_beta   90.00
_cell.angle_gamma   90.00
#
_symmetry.space_group_name_H-M   'P 1'
#
loop_
_entity.id
_entity.type
_entity.pdbx_description
1 polymer ?
#
loop_
_entity_poly.entity_id
_entity_poly.type
_entity_poly.pdbx_seq_one_letter_code
_entity_poly.pdbx_strand_id
1 'polypeptide(L)' 'MVFDIGDASATLVSATPGAGWSMQVWKTESWIRVEFTSGADKVSVFCTWHDGPPHVDIGTY' A
#
# COMPACT_ATOMS: atom_id res chain seq x y z
N MET A 1 -5.09 -6.86 3.62
CA MET A 1 -4.24 -6.37 2.51
C MET A 1 -3.24 -7.45 2.16
N VAL A 2 -3.00 -7.68 0.87
CA VAL A 2 -2.03 -8.65 0.35
C VAL A 2 -1.15 -7.94 -0.68
N PHE A 3 0.13 -7.87 -0.37
CA PHE A 3 1.18 -7.49 -1.31
C PHE A 3 1.91 -8.76 -1.73
N ASP A 4 2.06 -8.95 -3.04
CA ASP A 4 2.98 -9.93 -3.59
C ASP A 4 4.33 -9.23 -3.75
N ILE A 5 5.32 -9.71 -3.00
CA ILE A 5 6.70 -9.20 -3.04
C ILE A 5 7.52 -10.20 -3.84
N GLY A 6 7.98 -9.80 -5.02
CA GLY A 6 9.03 -10.47 -5.78
C GLY A 6 10.41 -9.87 -5.50
N ASP A 7 11.46 -10.51 -6.01
CA ASP A 7 12.86 -10.08 -5.81
C ASP A 7 13.15 -8.62 -6.21
N ALA A 8 12.44 -8.08 -7.20
CA ALA A 8 12.69 -6.74 -7.75
C ALA A 8 11.44 -5.86 -7.88
N SER A 9 10.26 -6.34 -7.49
CA SER A 9 9.03 -5.57 -7.59
C SER A 9 7.97 -6.07 -6.62
N ALA A 10 7.07 -5.19 -6.22
CA ALA A 10 5.91 -5.57 -5.44
C ALA A 10 4.63 -5.20 -6.18
N THR A 11 3.69 -6.13 -6.18
CA THR A 11 2.37 -5.90 -6.76
C THR A 11 1.34 -5.92 -5.64
N LEU A 12 0.55 -4.86 -5.54
CA LEU A 12 -0.65 -4.89 -4.70
C LEU A 12 -1.68 -5.82 -5.33
N VAL A 13 -1.82 -7.03 -4.77
CA VAL A 13 -2.75 -8.05 -5.27
C VAL A 13 -4.15 -7.82 -4.72
N SER A 14 -4.26 -7.46 -3.45
CA SER A 14 -5.56 -7.09 -2.89
C SER A 14 -5.44 -6.10 -1.74
N ALA A 15 -6.31 -5.10 -1.80
CA ALA A 15 -6.59 -4.23 -0.68
C ALA A 15 -8.10 -4.07 -0.69
N THR A 16 -8.78 -4.92 0.08
CA THR A 16 -10.20 -4.76 0.32
C THR A 16 -10.35 -3.99 1.62
N PRO A 17 -10.78 -2.71 1.58
CA PRO A 17 -11.10 -1.98 2.79
C PRO A 17 -12.20 -2.71 3.56
N GLY A 18 -12.19 -2.62 4.90
CA GLY A 18 -13.35 -2.97 5.69
C GLY A 18 -14.54 -2.06 5.36
N ALA A 19 -15.77 -2.49 5.62
CA ALA A 19 -16.95 -1.66 5.40
C ALA A 19 -16.81 -0.31 6.15
N GLY A 20 -17.06 0.81 5.46
CA GLY A 20 -16.88 2.16 6.00
C GLY A 20 -15.52 2.80 5.72
N TRP A 21 -14.55 2.04 5.20
CA TRP A 21 -13.25 2.57 4.79
C TRP A 21 -13.27 2.99 3.32
N SER A 22 -12.78 4.19 3.04
CA SER A 22 -12.45 4.65 1.69
C SER A 22 -11.02 4.26 1.38
N MET A 23 -10.75 3.88 0.13
CA MET A 23 -9.44 3.47 -0.32
C MET A 23 -9.01 4.29 -1.52
N GLN A 24 -7.79 4.81 -1.48
CA GLN A 24 -7.12 5.47 -2.59
C GLN A 24 -5.81 4.76 -2.90
N VAL A 25 -5.54 4.53 -4.18
CA VAL A 25 -4.32 3.86 -4.62
C VAL A 25 -3.61 4.74 -5.63
N TRP A 26 -2.31 4.92 -5.42
CA TRP A 26 -1.40 5.51 -6.38
C TRP A 26 -0.35 4.47 -6.74
N LYS A 27 -0.11 4.31 -8.05
CA LYS A 27 0.89 3.38 -8.57
C LYS A 27 1.82 4.15 -9.49
N THR A 28 3.11 3.89 -9.37
CA THR A 28 4.17 4.43 -10.21
C THR A 28 5.13 3.29 -10.56
N GLU A 29 6.10 3.55 -11.44
CA GLU A 29 7.05 2.53 -11.92
C GLU A 29 7.91 1.91 -10.80
N SER A 30 8.12 2.62 -9.70
CA SER A 30 9.04 2.22 -8.62
C SER A 30 8.39 2.19 -7.23
N TRP A 31 7.10 2.46 -7.12
CA TRP A 31 6.37 2.44 -5.86
C TRP A 31 4.85 2.34 -6.02
N ILE A 32 4.19 1.85 -4.98
CA ILE A 32 2.73 1.81 -4.82
C ILE A 32 2.38 2.38 -3.45
N ARG A 33 1.46 3.34 -3.40
CA ARG A 33 0.89 3.85 -2.16
C ARG A 33 -0.59 3.53 -2.10
N VAL A 34 -1.05 3.05 -0.96
CA VAL A 34 -2.46 2.83 -0.65
C VAL A 34 -2.80 3.62 0.59
N GLU A 35 -3.82 4.47 0.53
CA GLU A 35 -4.39 5.09 1.72
C GLU A 35 -5.77 4.51 1.97
N PHE A 36 -6.00 4.14 3.23
CA PHE A 36 -7.30 3.80 3.75
C PHE A 36 -7.71 4.87 4.75
N THR A 37 -8.93 5.37 4.62
CA THR A 37 -9.49 6.38 5.52
C THR A 37 -10.85 5.91 6.02
N SER A 38 -11.09 6.02 7.32
CA SER A 38 -12.40 5.71 7.91
C SER A 38 -12.68 6.68 9.04
N GLY A 39 -13.48 7.71 8.75
CA GLY A 39 -13.78 8.76 9.72
C GLY A 39 -12.51 9.50 10.15
N ALA A 40 -12.07 9.27 11.39
CA ALA A 40 -10.86 9.86 11.96
C ALA A 40 -9.61 8.98 11.77
N ASP A 41 -9.77 7.68 11.51
CA ASP A 41 -8.67 6.74 11.37
C ASP A 41 -8.07 6.78 9.95
N LYS A 42 -6.74 6.79 9.88
CA LYS A 42 -6.00 6.75 8.61
C LYS A 42 -4.93 5.66 8.62
N VAL A 43 -4.88 4.88 7.54
CA VAL A 43 -3.81 3.90 7.31
C VAL A 43 -3.16 4.19 5.98
N SER A 44 -1.87 4.48 5.96
CA SER A 44 -1.07 4.62 4.75
C SER A 44 -0.14 3.43 4.62
N VAL A 45 -0.25 2.72 3.50
CA VAL A 45 0.65 1.64 3.14
C VAL A 45 1.47 2.11 1.95
N PHE A 46 2.78 2.12 2.10
CA PHE A 46 3.69 2.56 1.06
C PHE A 46 4.66 1.45 0.75
N CYS A 47 4.67 1.02 -0.51
CA CYS A 47 5.58 0.01 -1.00
C CYS A 47 6.52 0.64 -2.02
N THR A 48 7.83 0.56 -1.78
CA THR A 48 8.86 1.14 -2.64
C THR A 48 9.91 0.08 -2.97
N TRP A 49 10.43 0.10 -4.19
CA TRP A 49 11.49 -0.81 -4.64
C TRP A 49 12.51 -0.11 -5.56
N HIS A 50 12.58 1.21 -5.48
CA HIS A 50 13.46 2.02 -6.34
C HIS A 50 14.95 1.74 -6.10
N ASP A 51 15.36 1.51 -4.84
CA ASP A 51 16.77 1.41 -4.43
C ASP A 51 17.12 0.03 -3.83
N GLY A 52 16.28 -1.00 -4.03
CA GLY A 52 16.51 -2.30 -3.44
C GLY A 52 15.28 -3.22 -3.50
N PRO A 53 15.33 -4.38 -2.79
CA PRO A 53 14.18 -5.27 -2.71
C PRO A 53 12.96 -4.52 -2.16
N PRO A 54 11.74 -4.91 -2.56
CA PRO A 54 10.55 -4.16 -2.20
C PRO A 54 10.37 -4.08 -0.70
N HIS A 55 10.29 -2.85 -0.19
CA HIS A 55 9.98 -2.59 1.20
C HIS A 55 8.54 -2.13 1.34
N VAL A 56 7.85 -2.56 2.39
CA VAL A 56 6.48 -2.17 2.70
C VAL A 56 6.47 -1.47 4.06
N ASP A 57 6.18 -0.18 4.04
CA ASP A 57 5.93 0.64 5.23
C ASP A 57 4.43 0.77 5.46
N ILE A 58 3.99 0.54 6.70
CA ILE A 58 2.60 0.72 7.12
C ILE A 58 2.59 1.75 8.24
N GLY A 59 2.01 2.91 7.98
CA GLY A 59 1.77 3.96 8.96
C GLY A 59 0.28 4.07 9.29
N THR A 60 -0.06 3.95 10.57
CA THR A 60 -1.40 4.23 11.10
C THR A 60 -1.38 5.57 11.84
N TYR A 61 -2.32 6.45 11.54
CA TYR A 61 -2.44 7.81 12.09
C TYR A 61 -3.84 8.07 12.65
#